data_AF-A0A7W6HA55-F1
#
_entry.id   AF-A0A7W6HA55-F1
#
_cell.length_a   1.000
_cell.length_b   1.000
_cell.length_c   1.000
_cell.angle_alpha   90.00
_cell.angle_beta   90.00
_cell.angle_gamma   90.00
#
_symmetry.space_group_name_H-M   'P 1'
#
loop_
_entity.id
_entity.type
_entity.pdbx_description
1 polymer ?
#
loop_
_entity_poly.entity_id
_entity_poly.type
_entity_poly.pdbx_seq_one_letter_code
_entity_poly.pdbx_strand_id
1 'polypeptide(L)'
;MSLSLIRLAFVACLGIALAGCTSTASDTTMSGAPIASAATLATPAAFAPTDSAPGTFARAKPYFVEFRARSAMSYGHTFAVFGVLDQNGRVPTDANGVLIPNMTEVTGLHPASTSNVPYTIGHVLPVPSETGPSDGDTENAYMTARYRIDLTEAQYRDLVAFIRKKQSSSPVWHAVLYNCSAYVGDIAKHLGLKTPNSMLFPKEYINKLEELNS
;
A
#
# COMPACT_ATOMS: atom_id res chain seq x y z
N MET A 1 68.00 55.79 -8.66
CA MET A 1 66.75 56.09 -9.39
C MET A 1 65.62 55.36 -8.67
N SER A 2 65.10 55.96 -7.59
CA SER A 2 63.77 56.64 -7.51
C SER A 2 62.63 55.62 -7.51
N LEU A 3 62.07 55.18 -6.38
CA LEU A 3 61.42 55.92 -5.28
C LEU A 3 60.18 56.72 -5.73
N SER A 4 59.05 56.42 -5.08
CA SER A 4 57.93 57.32 -4.78
C SER A 4 56.93 57.71 -5.87
N LEU A 5 55.76 57.07 -5.80
CA LEU A 5 54.44 57.72 -5.75
C LEU A 5 53.64 56.94 -4.68
N ILE A 6 53.83 57.14 -3.38
CA ILE A 6 53.28 58.23 -2.54
C ILE A 6 51.78 58.43 -2.83
N ARG A 7 50.93 57.75 -2.05
CA ARG A 7 50.13 58.28 -0.93
C ARG A 7 48.97 59.18 -1.35
N LEU A 8 47.78 58.60 -1.38
CA LEU A 8 46.52 59.15 -0.88
C LEU A 8 45.61 57.92 -0.65
N ALA A 9 44.90 57.69 0.45
CA ALA A 9 44.88 58.21 1.81
C ALA A 9 44.06 57.15 2.58
N PHE A 10 44.63 56.64 3.67
CA PHE A 10 43.89 55.86 4.68
C PHE A 10 42.88 56.77 5.40
N VAL A 11 41.89 56.13 6.03
CA VAL A 11 41.01 56.59 7.14
C VAL A 11 39.63 57.11 6.77
N ALA A 12 38.61 56.26 6.96
CA ALA A 12 37.38 56.57 7.69
C ALA A 12 36.64 55.23 7.93
N CYS A 13 36.81 54.62 9.10
CA CYS A 13 35.94 54.75 10.28
C CYS A 13 35.04 53.52 10.46
N LEU A 14 35.45 52.74 11.45
CA LEU A 14 34.72 51.74 12.19
C LEU A 14 33.29 52.21 12.52
N GLY A 15 32.30 51.44 12.08
CA GLY A 15 30.89 51.58 12.46
C GLY A 15 30.32 50.21 12.78
N ILE A 16 30.44 49.80 14.04
CA ILE A 16 29.70 48.66 14.60
C ILE A 16 28.23 49.06 14.62
N ALA A 17 27.42 48.44 13.76
CA ALA A 17 25.97 48.46 13.88
C ALA A 17 25.49 47.03 14.12
N LEU A 18 25.19 46.75 15.39
CA LEU A 18 24.36 45.63 15.81
C LEU A 18 22.96 45.82 15.21
N ALA A 19 22.69 45.18 14.08
CA ALA A 19 21.33 44.97 13.58
C ALA A 19 21.05 43.47 13.65
N GLY A 20 20.59 43.03 14.82
CA GLY A 20 19.97 41.72 14.97
C GLY A 20 18.66 41.71 14.17
N CYS A 21 18.68 41.10 13.00
CA CYS A 21 17.45 40.67 12.34
C CYS A 21 17.03 39.37 13.02
N THR A 22 16.29 39.50 14.12
CA THR A 22 15.39 38.46 14.60
C THR A 22 14.42 38.13 13.48
N SER A 23 14.59 36.99 12.82
CA SER A 23 13.51 36.39 12.05
C SER A 23 12.44 35.93 13.05
N THR A 24 11.48 36.81 13.31
CA THR A 24 10.17 36.47 13.86
C THR A 24 9.59 35.35 12.99
N ALA A 25 9.49 34.16 13.57
CA ALA A 25 8.56 33.16 13.09
C ALA A 25 7.17 33.79 13.08
N SER A 26 6.48 33.74 11.95
CA SER A 26 5.09 34.16 11.87
C SER A 26 4.24 33.19 12.68
N ASP A 27 3.96 33.57 13.93
CA ASP A 27 2.83 33.06 14.71
C ASP A 27 1.53 33.54 14.05
N THR A 28 1.04 32.75 13.09
CA THR A 28 -0.39 32.77 12.79
C THR A 28 -1.08 31.89 13.83
N THR A 29 -1.57 32.53 14.88
CA THR A 29 -2.58 31.98 15.78
C THR A 29 -3.80 31.53 14.98
N MET A 30 -3.96 30.21 14.83
CA MET A 30 -5.27 29.60 14.65
C MET A 30 -5.72 29.10 16.02
N SER A 31 -6.39 29.99 16.75
CA SER A 31 -7.12 29.65 17.96
C SER A 31 -8.41 28.93 17.57
N GLY A 32 -8.53 27.66 17.94
CA GLY A 32 -9.82 27.00 18.17
C GLY A 32 -10.22 25.88 17.21
N ALA A 33 -9.75 24.65 17.45
CA ALA A 33 -10.50 23.41 17.27
C ALA A 33 -9.77 22.27 18.01
N PRO A 34 -10.46 21.34 18.69
CA PRO A 34 -9.93 20.63 19.84
C PRO A 34 -8.85 19.61 19.50
N ILE A 35 -7.86 19.53 20.38
CA ILE A 35 -6.91 18.44 20.49
C ILE A 35 -7.72 17.21 20.93
N ALA A 36 -8.21 16.43 19.97
CA ALA A 36 -8.78 15.12 20.27
C ALA A 36 -7.64 14.20 20.69
N SER A 37 -7.71 13.79 21.95
CA SER A 37 -6.82 12.84 22.61
C SER A 37 -6.45 11.65 21.73
N ALA A 38 -5.20 11.23 21.87
CA ALA A 38 -4.73 9.89 21.54
C ALA A 38 -5.49 8.84 22.37
N ALA A 39 -6.72 8.52 21.97
CA ALA A 39 -7.53 7.42 22.49
C ALA A 39 -8.74 7.19 21.56
N THR A 40 -8.50 7.03 20.27
CA THR A 40 -9.41 6.24 19.45
C THR A 40 -8.55 5.21 18.77
N LEU A 41 -8.28 4.12 19.49
CA LEU A 41 -8.05 2.84 18.85
C LEU A 41 -9.18 2.72 17.83
N ALA A 42 -8.84 2.81 16.55
CA ALA A 42 -9.72 2.33 15.51
C ALA A 42 -9.91 0.85 15.85
N THR A 43 -10.97 0.54 16.58
CA THR A 43 -11.52 -0.79 16.61
C THR A 43 -11.74 -1.10 15.13
N PRO A 44 -10.99 -2.02 14.51
CA PRO A 44 -11.45 -2.48 13.22
C PRO A 44 -12.85 -2.99 13.53
N ALA A 45 -13.86 -2.48 12.82
CA ALA A 45 -15.10 -3.18 12.68
C ALA A 45 -14.72 -4.51 12.02
N ALA A 46 -14.27 -5.46 12.86
CA ALA A 46 -14.15 -6.84 12.52
C ALA A 46 -15.54 -7.17 12.05
N PHE A 47 -15.61 -7.54 10.77
CA PHE A 47 -16.80 -7.79 10.01
C PHE A 47 -17.53 -8.99 10.62
N ALA A 48 -18.14 -8.78 11.78
CA ALA A 48 -19.05 -9.70 12.42
C ALA A 48 -20.35 -9.62 11.62
N PRO A 49 -20.80 -10.71 11.01
CA PRO A 49 -22.09 -10.72 10.34
C PRO A 49 -23.16 -10.36 11.38
N THR A 50 -23.91 -9.30 11.14
CA THR A 50 -25.19 -9.08 11.84
C THR A 50 -26.05 -10.33 11.63
N ASP A 51 -26.60 -10.85 12.74
CA ASP A 51 -27.43 -12.05 12.80
C ASP A 51 -28.31 -12.20 11.56
N SER A 52 -28.05 -13.26 10.78
CA SER A 52 -28.83 -13.56 9.58
C SER A 52 -30.28 -13.81 9.97
N ALA A 53 -31.22 -13.20 9.24
CA ALA A 53 -32.64 -13.42 9.39
C ALA A 53 -32.98 -14.94 9.29
N PRO A 54 -34.00 -15.43 10.02
CA PRO A 54 -34.37 -16.85 9.97
C PRO A 54 -34.77 -17.23 8.53
N GLY A 55 -33.96 -18.07 7.88
CA GLY A 55 -34.24 -18.60 6.53
C GLY A 55 -33.08 -18.52 5.53
N THR A 56 -32.00 -17.81 5.84
CA THR A 56 -30.78 -17.84 5.02
C THR A 56 -29.84 -18.91 5.56
N PHE A 57 -29.58 -19.97 4.80
CA PHE A 57 -28.53 -20.93 5.16
C PHE A 57 -27.19 -20.17 5.18
N ALA A 58 -26.61 -20.00 6.37
CA ALA A 58 -25.29 -19.39 6.52
C ALA A 58 -24.26 -20.22 5.74
N ARG A 59 -23.56 -19.58 4.79
CA ARG A 59 -22.50 -20.23 4.01
C ARG A 59 -21.39 -20.65 4.97
N ALA A 60 -20.94 -21.91 4.88
CA ALA A 60 -19.86 -22.42 5.74
C ALA A 60 -18.53 -21.65 5.61
N LYS A 61 -18.30 -21.04 4.44
CA LYS A 61 -17.14 -20.21 4.12
C LYS A 61 -17.59 -18.89 3.47
N PRO A 62 -18.08 -17.91 4.26
CA PRO A 62 -18.65 -16.67 3.73
C PRO A 62 -17.58 -15.63 3.35
N TYR A 63 -16.33 -15.86 3.73
CA TYR A 63 -15.20 -14.98 3.45
C TYR A 63 -14.37 -15.49 2.29
N PHE A 64 -13.53 -14.62 1.73
CA PHE A 64 -12.61 -15.01 0.67
C PHE A 64 -11.29 -14.25 0.74
N VAL A 65 -10.30 -14.83 0.08
CA VAL A 65 -9.15 -14.12 -0.48
C VAL A 65 -9.01 -14.52 -1.95
N GLU A 66 -8.79 -13.55 -2.81
CA GLU A 66 -8.55 -13.73 -4.24
C GLU A 66 -7.22 -13.10 -4.59
N PHE A 67 -6.26 -13.93 -4.98
CA PHE A 67 -5.00 -13.49 -5.54
C PHE A 67 -5.21 -13.10 -7.00
N ARG A 68 -4.75 -11.91 -7.37
CA ARG A 68 -5.02 -11.30 -8.67
C ARG A 68 -3.75 -10.85 -9.34
N ALA A 69 -3.78 -10.89 -10.66
CA ALA A 69 -2.85 -10.15 -11.49
C ALA A 69 -3.63 -9.25 -12.44
N ARG A 70 -3.03 -8.11 -12.78
CA ARG A 70 -3.56 -7.16 -13.77
C ARG A 70 -2.49 -6.67 -14.74
N SER A 71 -2.93 -6.11 -15.85
CA SER A 71 -2.07 -5.28 -16.71
C SER A 71 -1.69 -3.98 -15.99
N ALA A 72 -0.52 -3.44 -16.32
CA ALA A 72 0.01 -2.19 -15.78
C ALA A 72 0.78 -1.45 -16.87
N MET A 73 1.13 -0.18 -16.63
CA MET A 73 2.15 0.51 -17.45
C MET A 73 3.53 -0.17 -17.35
N SER A 74 3.80 -0.83 -16.22
CA SER A 74 4.97 -1.68 -16.01
C SER A 74 4.71 -3.12 -16.52
N TYR A 75 5.39 -4.12 -15.97
CA TYR A 75 5.24 -5.54 -16.31
C TYR A 75 4.01 -6.22 -15.68
N GLY A 76 3.04 -5.45 -15.19
CA GLY A 76 1.85 -5.93 -14.47
C GLY A 76 1.96 -5.73 -12.96
N HIS A 77 0.92 -6.12 -12.23
CA HIS A 77 0.90 -6.09 -10.77
C HIS A 77 0.21 -7.32 -10.20
N THR A 78 0.79 -7.89 -9.14
CA THR A 78 0.24 -8.99 -8.35
C THR A 78 -0.26 -8.43 -7.03
N PHE A 79 -1.51 -8.73 -6.66
CA PHE A 79 -2.11 -8.26 -5.40
C PHE A 79 -3.13 -9.27 -4.88
N ALA A 80 -3.68 -9.00 -3.71
CA ALA A 80 -4.75 -9.80 -3.12
C ALA A 80 -5.96 -8.93 -2.80
N VAL A 81 -7.15 -9.50 -2.97
CA VAL A 81 -8.42 -8.93 -2.54
C VAL A 81 -9.01 -9.87 -1.50
N PHE A 82 -9.49 -9.34 -0.39
CA PHE A 82 -10.12 -10.16 0.65
C PHE A 82 -11.35 -9.46 1.17
N GLY A 83 -12.28 -10.23 1.73
CA GLY A 83 -13.54 -9.68 2.21
C GLY A 83 -14.62 -10.73 2.36
N VAL A 84 -15.86 -10.28 2.23
CA VAL A 84 -17.06 -11.11 2.34
C VAL A 84 -17.66 -11.34 0.96
N LEU A 85 -18.07 -12.58 0.69
CA LEU A 85 -18.77 -12.92 -0.53
C LEU A 85 -20.18 -12.31 -0.53
N ASP A 86 -20.72 -12.02 -1.71
CA ASP A 86 -22.12 -11.64 -1.84
C ASP A 86 -23.06 -12.81 -1.49
N GLN A 87 -24.36 -12.55 -1.46
CA GLN A 87 -25.39 -13.56 -1.23
C GLN A 87 -25.34 -14.76 -2.19
N ASN A 88 -24.68 -14.61 -3.35
CA ASN A 88 -24.51 -15.65 -4.36
C ASN A 88 -23.15 -16.37 -4.27
N GLY A 89 -22.26 -15.99 -3.34
CA GLY A 89 -20.91 -16.54 -3.26
C GLY A 89 -19.90 -15.96 -4.24
N ARG A 90 -20.14 -14.74 -4.73
CA ARG A 90 -19.27 -14.02 -5.66
C ARG A 90 -18.47 -12.95 -4.93
N VAL A 91 -17.31 -12.60 -5.47
CA VAL A 91 -16.58 -11.41 -5.01
C VAL A 91 -17.42 -10.18 -5.35
N PRO A 92 -17.80 -9.34 -4.37
CA PRO A 92 -18.71 -8.21 -4.60
C PRO A 92 -18.11 -7.17 -5.56
N THR A 93 -18.80 -6.91 -6.66
CA THR A 93 -18.50 -5.83 -7.60
C THR A 93 -19.76 -5.07 -8.02
N ASP A 94 -19.62 -3.80 -8.37
CA ASP A 94 -20.69 -3.00 -8.96
C ASP A 94 -21.00 -3.42 -10.41
N ALA A 95 -21.93 -2.71 -11.06
CA ALA A 95 -22.35 -2.98 -12.44
C ALA A 95 -21.22 -2.79 -13.48
N ASN A 96 -20.17 -2.05 -13.14
CA ASN A 96 -19.01 -1.81 -13.99
C ASN A 96 -17.87 -2.80 -13.69
N GLY A 97 -18.06 -3.73 -12.75
CA GLY A 97 -17.03 -4.66 -12.32
C GLY A 97 -15.98 -4.04 -11.39
N VAL A 98 -16.31 -2.94 -10.71
CA VAL A 98 -15.47 -2.33 -9.68
C VAL A 98 -15.77 -2.99 -8.33
N LEU A 99 -14.75 -3.35 -7.56
CA LEU A 99 -14.89 -3.88 -6.20
C LEU A 99 -15.81 -3.00 -5.32
N ILE A 100 -16.78 -3.61 -4.63
CA ILE A 100 -17.68 -2.88 -3.73
C ILE A 100 -16.92 -2.49 -2.46
N PRO A 101 -16.81 -1.17 -2.16
CA PRO A 101 -16.22 -0.71 -0.91
C PRO A 101 -16.97 -1.25 0.31
N ASN A 102 -16.29 -1.38 1.45
CA ASN A 102 -16.82 -1.96 2.69
C ASN A 102 -17.06 -3.48 2.67
N MET A 103 -17.26 -4.11 1.51
CA MET A 103 -17.33 -5.59 1.44
C MET A 103 -15.99 -6.23 1.07
N THR A 104 -15.11 -5.44 0.45
CA THR A 104 -13.83 -5.90 -0.07
C THR A 104 -12.72 -4.92 0.28
N GLU A 105 -11.53 -5.45 0.44
CA GLU A 105 -10.30 -4.71 0.66
C GLU A 105 -9.20 -5.23 -0.25
N VAL A 106 -8.32 -4.32 -0.67
CA VAL A 106 -7.18 -4.62 -1.54
C VAL A 106 -5.89 -4.50 -0.74
N THR A 107 -4.98 -5.44 -0.95
CA THR A 107 -3.61 -5.37 -0.42
C THR A 107 -2.61 -5.82 -1.46
N GLY A 108 -1.57 -5.04 -1.69
CA GLY A 108 -0.53 -5.33 -2.67
C GLY A 108 0.68 -4.45 -2.43
N LEU A 109 1.88 -4.90 -2.78
CA LEU A 109 3.11 -4.12 -2.54
C LEU A 109 3.60 -3.46 -3.82
N HIS A 110 3.64 -2.14 -3.83
CA HIS A 110 4.15 -1.35 -4.94
C HIS A 110 4.96 -0.15 -4.45
N PRO A 111 5.83 0.45 -5.29
CA PRO A 111 6.43 1.75 -4.97
C PRO A 111 5.37 2.77 -4.56
N ALA A 112 5.70 3.59 -3.57
CA ALA A 112 4.86 4.69 -3.08
C ALA A 112 4.88 5.88 -4.07
N SER A 113 4.46 5.64 -5.31
CA SER A 113 4.46 6.60 -6.40
C SER A 113 3.58 6.15 -7.56
N THR A 114 3.03 7.11 -8.29
CA THR A 114 2.35 6.92 -9.58
C THR A 114 3.29 7.11 -10.79
N SER A 115 4.56 7.47 -10.55
CA SER A 115 5.57 7.66 -11.61
C SER A 115 6.32 6.38 -11.92
N ASN A 116 6.75 6.19 -13.17
CA ASN A 116 7.64 5.09 -13.55
C ASN A 116 9.06 5.23 -12.97
N VAL A 117 9.45 6.42 -12.50
CA VAL A 117 10.82 6.66 -12.04
C VAL A 117 11.18 5.82 -10.80
N PRO A 118 10.40 5.82 -9.70
CA PRO A 118 10.66 4.93 -8.57
C PRO A 118 10.61 3.44 -8.92
N TYR A 119 9.76 3.04 -9.88
CA TYR A 119 9.74 1.66 -10.38
C TYR A 119 11.08 1.28 -11.02
N THR A 120 11.65 2.14 -11.85
CA THR A 120 12.97 1.90 -12.47
C THR A 120 14.07 1.90 -11.42
N ILE A 121 14.08 2.86 -10.49
CA ILE A 121 15.08 2.91 -9.40
C ILE A 121 15.03 1.64 -8.55
N GLY A 122 13.83 1.15 -8.25
CA GLY A 122 13.60 -0.06 -7.46
C GLY A 122 14.13 -1.35 -8.06
N HIS A 123 14.66 -1.34 -9.29
CA HIS A 123 15.42 -2.47 -9.85
C HIS A 123 16.86 -2.51 -9.35
N VAL A 124 17.39 -1.40 -8.84
CA VAL A 124 18.79 -1.27 -8.40
C VAL A 124 18.88 -0.99 -6.89
N LEU A 125 17.99 -0.16 -6.35
CA LEU A 125 17.99 0.24 -4.94
C LEU A 125 16.58 0.11 -4.35
N PRO A 126 16.40 -0.35 -3.10
CA PRO A 126 15.09 -0.35 -2.46
C PRO A 126 14.46 1.06 -2.44
N VAL A 127 13.16 1.15 -2.70
CA VAL A 127 12.39 2.40 -2.69
C VAL A 127 11.23 2.30 -1.70
N PRO A 128 10.74 3.42 -1.13
CA PRO A 128 9.54 3.40 -0.30
C PRO A 128 8.36 2.72 -0.99
N SER A 129 7.57 1.97 -0.22
CA SER A 129 6.42 1.21 -0.72
C SER A 129 5.11 1.55 -0.05
N GLU A 130 4.01 1.30 -0.76
CA GLU A 130 2.66 1.27 -0.23
C GLU A 130 2.11 -0.16 -0.29
N THR A 131 1.13 -0.45 0.58
CA THR A 131 0.52 -1.78 0.72
C THR A 131 -0.99 -1.81 0.39
N GLY A 132 -1.50 -0.70 -0.14
CA GLY A 132 -2.92 -0.52 -0.47
C GLY A 132 -3.24 -0.86 -1.93
N PRO A 133 -4.40 -0.41 -2.44
CA PRO A 133 -4.70 -0.49 -3.86
C PRO A 133 -3.81 0.47 -4.67
N SER A 134 -3.35 -0.01 -5.82
CA SER A 134 -2.78 0.79 -6.90
C SER A 134 -3.78 0.95 -8.05
N ASP A 135 -3.50 1.88 -8.97
CA ASP A 135 -4.34 2.12 -10.15
C ASP A 135 -4.62 0.83 -10.93
N GLY A 136 -5.90 0.54 -11.16
CA GLY A 136 -6.38 -0.65 -11.86
C GLY A 136 -6.64 -1.89 -10.99
N ASP A 137 -6.36 -1.87 -9.68
CA ASP A 137 -6.54 -3.06 -8.81
C ASP A 137 -8.01 -3.34 -8.46
N THR A 138 -8.88 -2.32 -8.59
CA THR A 138 -10.29 -2.39 -8.21
C THR A 138 -11.20 -2.84 -9.35
N GLU A 139 -10.80 -2.65 -10.60
CA GLU A 139 -11.62 -2.89 -11.79
C GLU A 139 -11.33 -4.26 -12.40
N ASN A 140 -12.38 -5.04 -12.63
CA ASN A 140 -12.28 -6.31 -13.33
C ASN A 140 -11.70 -6.17 -14.76
N ALA A 141 -11.86 -5.00 -15.38
CA ALA A 141 -11.44 -4.73 -16.76
C ALA A 141 -9.93 -4.88 -16.99
N TYR A 142 -9.09 -4.73 -15.94
CA TYR A 142 -7.63 -4.84 -16.07
C TYR A 142 -7.09 -6.22 -15.67
N MET A 143 -7.95 -7.12 -15.16
CA MET A 143 -7.51 -8.39 -14.59
C MET A 143 -7.03 -9.37 -15.66
N THR A 144 -5.87 -9.97 -15.44
CA THR A 144 -5.22 -10.93 -16.34
C THR A 144 -5.18 -12.34 -15.79
N ALA A 145 -5.28 -12.51 -14.47
CA ALA A 145 -5.39 -13.81 -13.78
C ALA A 145 -6.03 -13.66 -12.39
N ARG A 146 -6.66 -14.72 -11.89
CA ARG A 146 -7.29 -14.78 -10.57
C ARG A 146 -7.19 -16.18 -9.98
N TYR A 147 -6.96 -16.26 -8.67
CA TYR A 147 -7.05 -17.50 -7.91
C TYR A 147 -7.70 -17.23 -6.55
N ARG A 148 -8.87 -17.83 -6.30
CA ARG A 148 -9.70 -17.55 -5.11
C ARG A 148 -9.72 -18.72 -4.16
N ILE A 149 -9.61 -18.41 -2.87
CA ILE A 149 -9.84 -19.33 -1.76
C ILE A 149 -11.02 -18.82 -0.92
N ASP A 150 -12.00 -19.70 -0.70
CA ASP A 150 -13.10 -19.45 0.23
C ASP A 150 -12.65 -19.83 1.66
N LEU A 151 -12.88 -18.93 2.61
CA LEU A 151 -12.37 -18.98 3.98
C LEU A 151 -13.51 -19.09 4.99
N THR A 152 -13.27 -19.87 6.05
CA THR A 152 -14.09 -19.77 7.28
C THR A 152 -13.80 -18.46 8.00
N GLU A 153 -14.63 -18.07 8.95
CA GLU A 153 -14.40 -16.85 9.73
C GLU A 153 -13.09 -16.89 10.52
N ALA A 154 -12.74 -18.05 11.10
CA ALA A 154 -11.49 -18.22 11.81
C ALA A 154 -10.27 -18.01 10.89
N GLN A 155 -10.30 -18.60 9.69
CA GLN A 155 -9.24 -18.41 8.69
C GLN A 155 -9.16 -16.97 8.22
N TYR A 156 -10.31 -16.32 8.00
CA TYR A 156 -10.36 -14.92 7.58
C TYR A 156 -9.77 -13.98 8.64
N ARG A 157 -10.15 -14.15 9.91
CA ARG A 157 -9.63 -13.32 11.00
C ARG A 157 -8.12 -13.46 11.18
N ASP A 158 -7.60 -14.68 11.08
CA ASP A 158 -6.16 -14.96 11.14
C ASP A 158 -5.43 -14.28 9.97
N LEU A 159 -5.93 -14.47 8.74
CA LEU A 159 -5.39 -13.84 7.54
C LEU A 159 -5.38 -12.30 7.64
N VAL A 160 -6.48 -11.69 8.07
CA VAL A 160 -6.57 -10.23 8.23
C VAL A 160 -5.55 -9.75 9.25
N ALA A 161 -5.39 -10.42 10.38
CA ALA A 161 -4.38 -10.05 11.38
C ALA A 161 -2.96 -10.11 10.80
N PHE A 162 -2.64 -11.14 10.02
CA PHE A 162 -1.36 -11.24 9.32
C PHE A 162 -1.15 -10.11 8.31
N ILE A 163 -2.16 -9.82 7.48
CA ILE A 163 -2.11 -8.72 6.50
C ILE A 163 -1.87 -7.39 7.21
N ARG A 164 -2.60 -7.06 8.28
CA ARG A 164 -2.40 -5.81 9.03
C ARG A 164 -1.01 -5.70 9.63
N LYS A 165 -0.49 -6.78 10.21
CA LYS A 165 0.89 -6.82 10.71
C LYS A 165 1.88 -6.54 9.58
N LYS A 166 1.68 -7.14 8.41
CA LYS A 166 2.53 -6.93 7.24
C LYS A 166 2.45 -5.49 6.74
N GLN A 167 1.25 -4.91 6.62
CA GLN A 167 1.03 -3.52 6.23
C GLN A 167 1.72 -2.54 7.21
N SER A 168 1.69 -2.82 8.52
CA SER A 168 2.36 -1.99 9.53
C SER A 168 3.90 -2.04 9.52
N SER A 169 4.48 -3.03 8.84
CA SER A 169 5.92 -3.35 8.93
C SER A 169 6.65 -3.32 7.59
N SER A 170 5.99 -2.92 6.50
CA SER A 170 6.53 -3.01 5.13
C SER A 170 6.95 -1.64 4.59
N PRO A 171 8.22 -1.20 4.75
CA PRO A 171 8.61 0.14 4.35
C PRO A 171 9.11 0.24 2.90
N VAL A 172 9.62 -0.83 2.30
CA VAL A 172 10.32 -0.76 1.00
C VAL A 172 9.96 -1.86 0.01
N TRP A 173 10.07 -1.50 -1.27
CA TRP A 173 9.90 -2.35 -2.45
C TRP A 173 11.23 -2.49 -3.21
N HIS A 174 11.49 -3.67 -3.75
CA HIS A 174 12.59 -3.92 -4.67
C HIS A 174 12.19 -4.95 -5.72
N ALA A 175 12.39 -4.64 -7.01
CA ALA A 175 11.88 -5.43 -8.14
C ALA A 175 12.30 -6.91 -8.11
N VAL A 176 13.55 -7.18 -7.72
CA VAL A 176 14.11 -8.54 -7.63
C VAL A 176 13.95 -9.16 -6.24
N LEU A 177 14.36 -8.45 -5.18
CA LEU A 177 14.48 -9.03 -3.84
C LEU A 177 13.15 -9.18 -3.11
N TYR A 178 12.26 -8.19 -3.23
CA TYR A 178 10.98 -8.19 -2.52
C TYR A 178 9.97 -7.29 -3.23
N ASN A 179 9.15 -7.92 -4.08
CA ASN A 179 8.24 -7.28 -5.01
C ASN A 179 6.77 -7.65 -4.72
N CYS A 180 5.86 -7.25 -5.62
CA CYS A 180 4.43 -7.51 -5.49
C CYS A 180 4.10 -9.02 -5.39
N SER A 181 4.73 -9.85 -6.21
CA SER A 181 4.57 -11.31 -6.17
C SER A 181 5.16 -11.94 -4.91
N ALA A 182 6.29 -11.45 -4.40
CA ALA A 182 6.85 -11.91 -3.13
C ALA A 182 5.90 -11.60 -1.95
N TYR A 183 5.34 -10.39 -1.93
CA TYR A 183 4.37 -9.96 -0.94
C TYR A 183 3.12 -10.85 -0.94
N VAL A 184 2.53 -11.09 -2.12
CA VAL A 184 1.40 -12.00 -2.29
C VAL A 184 1.76 -13.43 -1.91
N GLY A 185 2.97 -13.88 -2.24
CA GLY A 185 3.48 -15.18 -1.84
C GLY A 185 3.51 -15.37 -0.33
N ASP A 186 3.86 -14.35 0.45
CA ASP A 186 3.83 -14.46 1.91
C ASP A 186 2.41 -14.61 2.46
N ILE A 187 1.42 -13.94 1.85
CA ILE A 187 0.00 -14.11 2.19
C ILE A 187 -0.45 -15.54 1.85
N ALA A 188 -0.09 -16.05 0.68
CA ALA A 188 -0.41 -17.41 0.26
C ALA A 188 0.24 -18.47 1.18
N LYS A 189 1.52 -18.31 1.54
CA LYS A 189 2.22 -19.20 2.48
C LYS A 189 1.59 -19.20 3.87
N HIS A 190 1.12 -18.04 4.34
CA HIS A 190 0.44 -17.95 5.63
C HIS A 190 -0.84 -18.80 5.67
N LEU A 191 -1.53 -18.94 4.54
CA LEU A 191 -2.66 -19.85 4.36
C LEU A 191 -2.26 -21.31 4.11
N GLY A 192 -0.96 -21.63 4.16
CA GLY A 192 -0.44 -22.98 3.91
C GLY A 192 -0.31 -23.36 2.43
N LEU A 193 -0.41 -22.40 1.51
CA LEU A 193 -0.31 -22.65 0.08
C LEU A 193 1.16 -22.76 -0.36
N LYS A 194 1.40 -23.59 -1.39
CA LYS A 194 2.66 -23.61 -2.13
C LYS A 194 2.74 -22.38 -3.02
N THR A 195 3.89 -21.74 -3.10
CA THR A 195 4.07 -20.52 -3.91
C THR A 195 5.13 -20.70 -5.00
N PRO A 196 4.91 -20.16 -6.21
CA PRO A 196 5.94 -20.15 -7.24
C PRO A 196 7.02 -19.10 -6.95
N ASN A 197 8.04 -19.05 -7.82
CA ASN A 197 9.09 -18.05 -7.76
C ASN A 197 8.50 -16.64 -8.00
N SER A 198 8.79 -15.68 -7.11
CA SER A 198 8.33 -14.29 -7.18
C SER A 198 8.87 -13.48 -8.35
N MET A 199 9.83 -14.02 -9.11
CA MET A 199 10.36 -13.42 -10.33
C MET A 199 9.51 -13.70 -11.57
N LEU A 200 8.51 -14.58 -11.47
CA LEU A 200 7.55 -14.74 -12.55
C LEU A 200 6.79 -13.44 -12.78
N PHE A 201 6.48 -13.17 -14.05
CA PHE A 201 5.55 -12.11 -14.41
C PHE A 201 4.21 -12.32 -13.67
N PRO A 202 3.50 -11.24 -13.28
CA PRO A 202 2.33 -11.31 -12.40
C PRO A 202 1.25 -12.32 -12.84
N LYS A 203 0.91 -12.34 -14.14
CA LYS A 203 -0.10 -13.26 -14.67
C LYS A 203 0.34 -14.71 -14.48
N GLU A 204 1.56 -15.02 -14.87
CA GLU A 204 2.18 -16.34 -14.77
C GLU A 204 2.34 -16.76 -13.30
N TYR A 205 2.67 -15.81 -12.42
CA TYR A 205 2.74 -16.05 -10.98
C TYR A 205 1.40 -16.54 -10.43
N ILE A 206 0.29 -15.85 -10.74
CA ILE A 206 -1.04 -16.24 -10.25
C ILE A 206 -1.51 -17.56 -10.85
N ASN A 207 -1.34 -17.74 -12.16
CA ASN A 207 -1.70 -19.01 -12.82
C ASN A 207 -0.91 -20.19 -12.22
N LYS A 208 0.39 -20.00 -11.94
CA LYS A 208 1.20 -21.06 -11.32
C LYS A 208 0.86 -21.27 -9.86
N LEU A 209 0.46 -20.21 -9.14
CA LEU A 209 -0.04 -20.32 -7.77
C LEU A 209 -1.30 -21.20 -7.74
N GLU A 210 -2.24 -20.98 -8.66
CA GLU A 210 -3.43 -21.84 -8.82
C GLU A 210 -3.04 -23.30 -9.13
N GLU A 211 -2.18 -23.51 -10.13
CA GLU A 211 -1.74 -24.84 -10.56
C GLU A 211 -1.10 -25.65 -9.43
N LEU A 212 -0.36 -25.01 -8.51
CA LEU A 212 0.31 -25.68 -7.41
C LEU A 212 -0.61 -26.11 -6.26
N ASN A 213 -1.85 -25.61 -6.24
CA ASN A 213 -2.76 -25.72 -5.08
C ASN A 213 -4.19 -26.14 -5.46
N SER A 214 -4.40 -26.61 -6.70
CA SER A 214 -5.69 -27.11 -7.19
C SER A 214 -5.68 -28.62 -7.41
#